data_AF-A0A6M4NRT7-F1
#
_entry.id   AF-A0A6M4NRT7-F1
#
_cell.length_a   1.000
_cell.length_b   1.000
_cell.length_c   1.000
_cell.angle_alpha   90.00
_cell.angle_beta   90.00
_cell.angle_gamma   90.00
#
_symmetry.space_group_name_H-M   'P 1'
#
loop_
_entity.id
_entity.type
_entity.pdbx_description
1 polymer ?
#
loop_
_entity_poly.entity_id
_entity_poly.type
_entity_poly.pdbx_seq_one_letter_code
_entity_poly.pdbx_strand_id
1 'polypeptide(L)'
;MSHITSFSGSYQPDDVQFLLKPIAMEMTPVDLKEELIQSGKMHYSDMLSQEPEPTRWHLDLFTRALDAGAARLAREVSQLSRELALRAGDDPVVLVSLVRAGVPLGVMLHQALRAMGKRSYHYGISIIRDRGIDAAALDYIESRHGTKGIVFVDGWTGKGAITGELSRTLKDRPGYPAQPRLVVLADPCGCAWLAASDDDWLIPFGIMGAPVSGLISRSVWAEEGLHGCVVCDHLQSFECSQLLVDTVANFREQFDGQDLPPTGWDVGNNAARWQLSRDVIGGLAEQYEVDSINRIKPGIAEATRAVLRRVPDHVFVRQMDDPDVALLVGLAKEKGIAVTEAGDALGQYRAVTIIKKVR
;
A
#
# COMPACT_ATOMS: atom_id res chain seq x y z
N MET A 1 -11.59 1.96 -29.44
CA MET A 1 -11.12 2.17 -28.06
C MET A 1 -12.23 2.88 -27.31
N SER A 2 -12.72 2.29 -26.22
CA SER A 2 -13.69 2.96 -25.34
C SER A 2 -13.06 4.23 -24.78
N HIS A 3 -13.82 5.33 -24.73
CA HIS A 3 -13.38 6.54 -24.06
C HIS A 3 -13.34 6.28 -22.55
N ILE A 4 -12.15 6.03 -22.01
CA ILE A 4 -11.92 6.00 -20.56
C ILE A 4 -11.75 7.44 -20.07
N THR A 5 -12.60 7.84 -19.12
CA THR A 5 -12.48 9.11 -18.40
C THR A 5 -11.69 8.87 -17.12
N SER A 6 -10.57 9.57 -16.96
CA SER A 6 -9.75 9.53 -15.75
C SER A 6 -9.97 10.78 -14.88
N PHE A 7 -9.51 10.72 -13.63
CA PHE A 7 -9.54 11.82 -12.66
C PHE A 7 -8.32 11.72 -11.72
N SER A 8 -8.03 12.76 -10.92
CA SER A 8 -6.87 12.79 -10.01
C SER A 8 -7.21 12.77 -8.51
N GLY A 9 -8.50 12.76 -8.16
CA GLY A 9 -8.94 12.85 -6.76
C GLY A 9 -8.51 14.17 -6.13
N SER A 10 -7.91 14.12 -4.94
CA SER A 10 -7.33 15.28 -4.26
C SER A 10 -5.91 15.65 -4.69
N TYR A 11 -5.28 14.86 -5.57
CA TYR A 11 -3.96 15.18 -6.13
C TYR A 11 -4.07 16.14 -7.32
N GLN A 12 -2.94 16.74 -7.69
CA GLN A 12 -2.84 17.55 -8.90
C GLN A 12 -3.17 16.71 -10.15
N PRO A 13 -3.82 17.29 -11.18
CA PRO A 13 -4.18 16.57 -12.41
C PRO A 13 -3.00 15.87 -13.10
N ASP A 14 -1.81 16.46 -13.01
CA ASP A 14 -0.60 15.91 -13.62
C ASP A 14 0.13 14.89 -12.73
N ASP A 15 -0.33 14.66 -11.50
CA ASP A 15 0.31 13.73 -10.58
C ASP A 15 -0.16 12.30 -10.74
N VAL A 16 -1.44 12.07 -11.08
CA VAL A 16 -2.02 10.72 -11.25
C VAL A 16 -3.27 10.73 -12.12
N GLN A 17 -3.42 9.71 -12.95
CA GLN A 17 -4.68 9.40 -13.65
C GLN A 17 -5.31 8.14 -13.06
N PHE A 18 -6.36 8.29 -12.25
CA PHE A 18 -7.15 7.16 -11.78
C PHE A 18 -7.95 6.56 -12.94
N LEU A 19 -7.72 5.27 -13.20
CA LEU A 19 -8.53 4.46 -14.12
C LEU A 19 -9.49 3.63 -13.26
N LEU A 20 -10.43 4.34 -12.65
CA LEU A 20 -11.48 3.79 -11.81
C LEU A 20 -12.80 4.46 -12.20
N LYS A 21 -13.91 3.78 -11.95
CA LYS A 21 -15.25 4.34 -12.14
C LYS A 21 -15.80 4.86 -10.80
N PRO A 22 -15.99 6.17 -10.60
CA PRO A 22 -16.75 6.65 -9.45
C PRO A 22 -18.16 6.06 -9.45
N ILE A 23 -18.59 5.50 -8.33
CA ILE A 23 -19.92 4.90 -8.14
C ILE A 23 -20.55 5.42 -6.85
N ALA A 24 -21.89 5.40 -6.81
CA ALA A 24 -22.65 5.50 -5.58
C ALA A 24 -22.91 4.07 -5.06
N MET A 25 -22.70 3.85 -3.76
CA MET A 25 -22.88 2.56 -3.11
C MET A 25 -23.30 2.78 -1.65
N GLU A 26 -24.22 1.95 -1.16
CA GLU A 26 -24.58 1.94 0.26
C GLU A 26 -23.47 1.31 1.10
N MET A 27 -23.21 1.90 2.27
CA MET A 27 -22.17 1.42 3.17
C MET A 27 -22.69 0.34 4.11
N THR A 28 -21.97 -0.78 4.18
CA THR A 28 -22.23 -1.90 5.07
C THR A 28 -21.53 -1.68 6.43
N PRO A 29 -22.22 -1.88 7.57
CA PRO A 29 -21.60 -1.90 8.90
C PRO A 29 -20.39 -2.84 8.98
N VAL A 30 -19.39 -2.49 9.80
CA VAL A 30 -18.09 -3.19 9.83
C VAL A 30 -18.23 -4.65 10.28
N ASP A 31 -19.05 -4.88 11.30
CA ASP A 31 -19.38 -6.18 11.86
C ASP A 31 -20.12 -7.07 10.85
N LEU A 32 -21.19 -6.56 10.23
CA LEU A 32 -21.93 -7.29 9.18
C LEU A 32 -21.03 -7.62 7.98
N LYS A 33 -20.21 -6.65 7.56
CA LYS A 33 -19.25 -6.87 6.48
C LYS A 33 -18.25 -7.98 6.84
N GLU A 34 -17.78 -8.03 8.08
CA GLU A 34 -16.84 -9.07 8.53
C GLU A 34 -17.51 -10.46 8.53
N GLU A 35 -18.75 -10.56 9.03
CA GLU A 35 -19.55 -11.80 8.98
C GLU A 35 -19.74 -12.30 7.54
N LEU A 36 -20.14 -11.41 6.62
CA LEU A 36 -20.39 -11.77 5.22
C LEU A 36 -19.13 -12.21 4.48
N ILE A 37 -17.97 -11.60 4.79
CA ILE A 37 -16.67 -11.99 4.23
C ILE A 37 -16.24 -13.36 4.77
N GLN A 38 -16.30 -13.56 6.09
CA GLN A 38 -15.81 -14.79 6.72
C GLN A 38 -16.71 -15.99 6.44
N SER A 39 -18.01 -15.78 6.25
CA SER A 39 -18.96 -16.82 5.82
C SER A 39 -18.88 -17.17 4.33
N GLY A 40 -18.12 -16.41 3.54
CA GLY A 40 -18.00 -16.59 2.09
C GLY A 40 -19.24 -16.17 1.29
N LYS A 41 -20.26 -15.59 1.94
CA LYS A 41 -21.49 -15.11 1.28
C LYS A 41 -21.21 -13.96 0.31
N MET A 42 -20.23 -13.11 0.63
CA MET A 42 -19.86 -11.95 -0.17
C MET A 42 -18.35 -11.78 -0.20
N HIS A 43 -17.80 -11.26 -1.31
CA HIS A 43 -16.41 -10.88 -1.36
C HIS A 43 -16.20 -9.48 -0.77
N TYR A 44 -15.02 -9.22 -0.21
CA TYR A 44 -14.75 -7.91 0.41
C TYR A 44 -14.79 -6.76 -0.60
N SER A 45 -14.63 -7.01 -1.90
CA SER A 45 -14.71 -5.98 -2.93
C SER A 45 -16.13 -5.70 -3.42
N ASP A 46 -17.14 -6.42 -2.93
CA ASP A 46 -18.54 -6.19 -3.30
C ASP A 46 -19.22 -5.18 -2.38
N MET A 47 -18.56 -4.81 -1.28
CA MET A 47 -19.11 -4.00 -0.22
C MET A 47 -18.07 -3.02 0.31
N LEU A 48 -18.52 -1.87 0.80
CA LEU A 48 -17.69 -0.91 1.52
C LEU A 48 -18.29 -0.65 2.90
N SER A 49 -17.45 -0.38 3.89
CA SER A 49 -17.91 0.28 5.11
C SER A 49 -17.43 1.71 5.05
N GLN A 50 -18.21 2.64 5.63
CA GLN A 50 -17.80 4.02 5.77
C GLN A 50 -16.45 4.08 6.49
N GLU A 51 -15.46 4.72 5.87
CA GLU A 51 -14.21 5.02 6.55
C GLU A 51 -14.50 6.11 7.59
N PRO A 52 -14.21 5.88 8.89
CA PRO A 52 -14.49 6.86 9.92
C PRO A 52 -13.60 8.10 9.77
N GLU A 53 -14.09 9.23 10.25
CA GLU A 53 -13.26 10.43 10.39
C GLU A 53 -12.06 10.13 11.32
N PRO A 54 -10.85 10.59 10.96
CA PRO A 54 -9.71 10.42 11.84
C PRO A 54 -9.90 11.26 13.12
N THR A 55 -9.63 10.66 14.27
CA THR A 55 -9.64 11.38 15.54
C THR A 55 -8.49 12.40 15.57
N ARG A 56 -8.59 13.40 16.45
CA ARG A 56 -7.51 14.37 16.66
C ARG A 56 -6.18 13.68 16.98
N TRP A 57 -6.23 12.61 17.78
CA TRP A 57 -5.04 11.84 18.13
C TRP A 57 -4.42 11.11 16.92
N HIS A 58 -5.24 10.59 15.98
CA HIS A 58 -4.74 10.04 14.71
C HIS A 58 -4.04 11.11 13.85
N LEU A 59 -4.63 12.31 13.76
CA LEU A 59 -4.05 13.42 12.99
C LEU A 59 -2.75 13.94 13.61
N ASP A 60 -2.70 14.07 14.94
CA ASP A 60 -1.49 14.47 15.66
C ASP A 60 -0.35 13.47 15.43
N LEU A 61 -0.68 12.18 15.40
CA LEU A 61 0.32 11.18 15.08
C LEU A 61 0.73 11.20 13.60
N PHE A 62 -0.22 11.34 12.67
CA PHE A 62 0.14 11.52 11.26
C PHE A 62 1.13 12.66 11.09
N THR A 63 0.89 13.78 11.77
CA THR A 63 1.79 14.94 11.78
C THR A 63 3.16 14.57 12.35
N ARG A 64 3.24 13.92 13.52
CA ARG A 64 4.52 13.47 14.09
C ARG A 64 5.27 12.47 13.22
N ALA A 65 4.55 11.53 12.60
CA ALA A 65 5.13 10.54 11.70
C ALA A 65 5.68 11.23 10.45
N LEU A 66 4.96 12.23 9.91
CA LEU A 66 5.43 13.03 8.79
C LEU A 66 6.68 13.83 9.18
N ASP A 67 6.67 14.53 10.31
CA ASP A 67 7.80 15.33 10.77
C ASP A 67 9.07 14.47 10.97
N ALA A 68 8.92 13.29 11.58
CA ALA A 68 10.04 12.37 11.80
C ALA A 68 10.47 11.63 10.52
N GLY A 69 9.53 11.35 9.62
CA GLY A 69 9.72 10.47 8.47
C GLY A 69 10.00 11.19 7.15
N ALA A 70 9.71 12.49 7.02
CA ALA A 70 9.74 13.20 5.72
C ALA A 70 11.12 13.17 5.06
N ALA A 71 12.20 13.38 5.82
CA ALA A 71 13.57 13.32 5.30
C ALA A 71 13.92 11.88 4.82
N ARG A 72 13.46 10.86 5.55
CA ARG A 72 13.63 9.45 5.15
C ARG A 72 12.86 9.15 3.88
N LEU A 73 11.58 9.52 3.81
CA LEU A 73 10.74 9.38 2.62
C LEU A 73 11.39 10.04 1.40
N ALA A 74 11.85 11.28 1.54
CA ALA A 74 12.47 12.03 0.46
C ALA A 74 13.72 11.33 -0.07
N ARG A 75 14.59 10.82 0.83
CA ARG A 75 15.78 10.05 0.44
C ARG A 75 15.39 8.77 -0.28
N GLU A 76 14.49 7.97 0.28
CA GLU A 76 14.07 6.68 -0.25
C GLU A 76 13.36 6.81 -1.61
N VAL A 77 12.49 7.82 -1.78
CA VAL A 77 11.87 8.17 -3.06
C VAL A 77 12.93 8.59 -4.08
N SER A 78 13.93 9.38 -3.67
CA SER A 78 15.01 9.81 -4.57
C SER A 78 15.89 8.64 -5.01
N GLN A 79 16.17 7.68 -4.12
CA GLN A 79 16.88 6.45 -4.46
C GLN A 79 16.08 5.58 -5.43
N LEU A 80 14.80 5.32 -5.13
CA LEU A 80 13.92 4.53 -5.99
C LEU A 80 13.76 5.16 -7.38
N SER A 81 13.53 6.48 -7.46
CA SER A 81 13.36 7.16 -8.75
C SER A 81 14.62 7.12 -9.61
N ARG A 82 15.81 7.27 -9.01
CA ARG A 82 17.10 7.10 -9.73
C ARG A 82 17.29 5.67 -10.23
N GLU A 83 17.04 4.68 -9.39
CA GLU A 83 17.14 3.26 -9.76
C GLU A 83 16.15 2.91 -10.89
N LEU A 84 14.92 3.40 -10.82
CA LEU A 84 13.92 3.24 -11.88
C LEU A 84 14.35 3.92 -13.18
N ALA A 85 14.86 5.14 -13.10
CA ALA A 85 15.36 5.86 -14.27
C ALA A 85 16.52 5.11 -14.95
N LEU A 86 17.47 4.60 -14.15
CA LEU A 86 18.61 3.81 -14.61
C LEU A 86 18.15 2.53 -15.32
N ARG A 87 17.29 1.74 -14.67
CA ARG A 87 16.77 0.47 -15.21
C ARG A 87 15.95 0.67 -16.48
N ALA A 88 15.26 1.80 -16.60
CA ALA A 88 14.46 2.12 -17.77
C ALA A 88 15.30 2.63 -18.97
N GLY A 89 16.55 3.07 -18.78
CA GLY A 89 17.38 3.60 -19.88
C GLY A 89 16.71 4.76 -20.61
N ASP A 90 16.48 4.63 -21.92
CA ASP A 90 15.78 5.65 -22.74
C ASP A 90 14.26 5.51 -22.74
N ASP A 91 13.74 4.36 -22.29
CA ASP A 91 12.30 4.09 -22.26
C ASP A 91 11.61 4.93 -21.17
N PRO A 92 10.34 5.32 -21.38
CA PRO A 92 9.58 5.97 -20.33
C PRO A 92 9.30 5.02 -19.15
N VAL A 93 9.21 5.57 -17.94
CA VAL A 93 8.72 4.84 -16.76
C VAL A 93 7.21 4.99 -16.67
N VAL A 94 6.47 3.88 -16.66
CA VAL A 94 5.01 3.88 -16.53
C VAL A 94 4.67 3.35 -15.15
N LEU A 95 4.41 4.25 -14.22
CA LEU A 95 4.03 3.94 -12.85
C LEU A 95 2.56 3.52 -12.82
N VAL A 96 2.29 2.32 -12.29
CA VAL A 96 0.94 1.77 -12.13
C VAL A 96 0.70 1.52 -10.65
N SER A 97 0.19 2.54 -9.96
CA SER A 97 -0.12 2.48 -8.53
C SER A 97 -1.34 1.62 -8.26
N LEU A 98 -1.16 0.67 -7.36
CA LEU A 98 -2.20 -0.22 -6.89
C LEU A 98 -3.00 0.51 -5.81
N VAL A 99 -4.26 0.83 -6.13
CA VAL A 99 -5.05 1.62 -5.20
C VAL A 99 -5.37 0.81 -3.94
N ARG A 100 -5.22 1.38 -2.75
CA ARG A 100 -4.90 2.79 -2.47
C ARG A 100 -3.46 3.05 -2.07
N ALA A 101 -2.83 2.08 -1.41
CA ALA A 101 -1.58 2.33 -0.68
C ALA A 101 -0.39 2.65 -1.59
N GLY A 102 -0.44 2.26 -2.87
CA GLY A 102 0.59 2.64 -3.85
C GLY A 102 0.54 4.08 -4.31
N VAL A 103 -0.61 4.74 -4.24
CA VAL A 103 -0.82 6.06 -4.86
C VAL A 103 0.10 7.14 -4.29
N PRO A 104 0.23 7.32 -2.96
CA PRO A 104 1.12 8.34 -2.40
C PRO A 104 2.56 8.15 -2.88
N LEU A 105 3.08 6.92 -2.86
CA LEU A 105 4.42 6.61 -3.35
C LEU A 105 4.53 6.87 -4.85
N GLY A 106 3.54 6.45 -5.65
CA GLY A 106 3.51 6.68 -7.09
C GLY A 106 3.54 8.15 -7.46
N VAL A 107 2.81 9.01 -6.74
CA VAL A 107 2.86 10.47 -6.92
C VAL A 107 4.26 11.00 -6.62
N MET A 108 4.84 10.63 -5.47
CA MET A 108 6.19 11.08 -5.10
C MET A 108 7.25 10.63 -6.12
N LEU A 109 7.17 9.39 -6.60
CA LEU A 109 8.04 8.87 -7.65
C LEU A 109 7.84 9.61 -8.98
N HIS A 110 6.59 9.91 -9.36
CA HIS A 110 6.30 10.62 -10.59
C HIS A 110 6.84 12.06 -10.56
N GLN A 111 6.64 12.77 -9.45
CA GLN A 111 7.23 14.09 -9.22
C GLN A 111 8.76 14.02 -9.29
N ALA A 112 9.38 13.01 -8.68
CA ALA A 112 10.82 12.83 -8.70
C ALA A 112 11.40 12.54 -10.09
N LEU A 113 10.76 11.64 -10.84
CA LEU A 113 11.15 11.30 -12.21
C LEU A 113 11.03 12.52 -13.14
N ARG A 114 9.95 13.31 -13.03
CA ARG A 114 9.78 14.54 -13.81
C ARG A 114 10.84 15.58 -13.46
N ALA A 115 11.16 15.78 -12.18
CA ALA A 115 12.18 16.73 -11.74
C ALA A 115 13.57 16.42 -12.32
N MET A 116 13.92 15.13 -12.49
CA MET A 116 15.18 14.72 -13.14
C MET A 116 15.10 14.63 -14.68
N GLY A 117 14.01 15.08 -15.29
CA GLY A 117 13.82 15.06 -16.75
C GLY A 117 13.49 13.68 -17.34
N LYS A 118 13.19 12.68 -16.51
CA LYS A 118 12.81 11.34 -16.98
C LYS A 118 11.35 11.35 -17.45
N ARG A 119 11.13 10.96 -18.71
CA ARG A 119 9.78 10.73 -19.24
C ARG A 119 9.08 9.67 -18.39
N SER A 120 7.96 10.05 -17.77
CA SER A 120 7.17 9.14 -16.95
C SER A 120 5.68 9.43 -17.08
N TYR A 121 4.87 8.42 -16.77
CA TYR A 121 3.40 8.48 -16.71
C TYR A 121 2.94 7.78 -15.45
N HIS A 122 1.82 8.22 -14.86
CA HIS A 122 1.31 7.63 -13.62
C HIS A 122 -0.19 7.36 -13.69
N TYR A 123 -0.55 6.11 -13.41
CA TYR A 123 -1.93 5.63 -13.34
C TYR A 123 -2.21 5.03 -11.97
N GLY A 124 -3.41 5.28 -11.44
CA GLY A 124 -3.93 4.57 -10.27
C GLY A 124 -4.99 3.56 -10.72
N ILE A 125 -4.76 2.26 -10.49
CA ILE A 125 -5.66 1.20 -10.93
C ILE A 125 -6.00 0.23 -9.80
N SER A 126 -7.10 -0.50 -9.98
CA SER A 126 -7.53 -1.50 -9.01
C SER A 126 -6.73 -2.80 -9.13
N ILE A 127 -6.44 -3.40 -7.97
CA ILE A 127 -6.13 -4.81 -7.82
C ILE A 127 -6.92 -5.37 -6.64
N ILE A 128 -7.52 -6.54 -6.82
CA ILE A 128 -8.39 -7.14 -5.83
C ILE A 128 -7.92 -8.57 -5.62
N ARG A 129 -7.51 -8.88 -4.38
CA ARG A 129 -7.17 -10.24 -3.97
C ARG A 129 -8.21 -11.25 -4.46
N ASP A 130 -7.74 -12.35 -5.06
CA ASP A 130 -8.54 -13.45 -5.63
C ASP A 130 -9.35 -13.11 -6.91
N ARG A 131 -9.44 -11.83 -7.30
CA ARG A 131 -10.14 -11.38 -8.52
C ARG A 131 -9.25 -10.74 -9.56
N GLY A 132 -8.05 -10.35 -9.15
CA GLY A 132 -7.03 -9.86 -10.04
C GLY A 132 -6.93 -8.36 -10.19
N ILE A 133 -6.04 -7.98 -11.10
CA ILE A 133 -5.83 -6.62 -11.57
C ILE A 133 -6.96 -6.22 -12.51
N ASP A 134 -7.34 -4.95 -12.50
CA ASP A 134 -8.32 -4.41 -13.44
C ASP A 134 -7.79 -4.52 -14.88
N ALA A 135 -8.32 -5.50 -15.62
CA ALA A 135 -7.87 -5.81 -16.97
C ALA A 135 -8.18 -4.67 -17.95
N ALA A 136 -9.33 -3.98 -17.79
CA ALA A 136 -9.69 -2.86 -18.66
C ALA A 136 -8.74 -1.67 -18.48
N ALA A 137 -8.36 -1.38 -17.23
CA ALA A 137 -7.36 -0.37 -16.93
C ALA A 137 -5.99 -0.75 -17.48
N LEU A 138 -5.57 -2.01 -17.33
CA LEU A 138 -4.27 -2.48 -17.80
C LEU A 138 -4.19 -2.52 -19.34
N ASP A 139 -5.23 -3.00 -20.03
CA ASP A 139 -5.36 -2.96 -21.49
C ASP A 139 -5.20 -1.54 -22.03
N TYR A 140 -5.81 -0.55 -21.35
CA TYR A 140 -5.70 0.85 -21.73
C TYR A 140 -4.26 1.37 -21.62
N ILE A 141 -3.57 1.08 -20.51
CA ILE A 141 -2.18 1.50 -20.27
C ILE A 141 -1.27 0.86 -21.32
N GLU A 142 -1.41 -0.44 -21.56
CA GLU A 142 -0.59 -1.17 -22.53
C GLU A 142 -0.80 -0.69 -23.95
N SER A 143 -2.04 -0.37 -24.34
CA SER A 143 -2.33 0.15 -25.69
C SER A 143 -1.64 1.48 -25.98
N ARG A 144 -1.24 2.22 -24.94
CA ARG A 144 -0.58 3.53 -25.05
C ARG A 144 0.92 3.45 -24.91
N HIS A 145 1.41 2.62 -24.01
CA HIS A 145 2.81 2.62 -23.60
C HIS A 145 3.55 1.30 -23.83
N GLY A 146 2.83 0.24 -24.20
CA GLY A 146 3.34 -1.14 -24.14
C GLY A 146 3.61 -1.61 -22.70
N THR A 147 4.26 -2.77 -22.55
CA THR A 147 4.52 -3.38 -21.23
C THR A 147 5.93 -3.14 -20.69
N LYS A 148 6.86 -2.72 -21.56
CA LYS A 148 8.30 -2.67 -21.23
C LYS A 148 8.59 -1.71 -20.08
N GLY A 149 7.97 -0.53 -20.08
CA GLY A 149 8.16 0.51 -19.05
C GLY A 149 7.24 0.38 -17.84
N ILE A 150 6.31 -0.59 -17.80
CA ILE A 150 5.36 -0.75 -16.71
C ILE A 150 6.06 -1.26 -15.44
N VAL A 151 5.86 -0.51 -14.35
CA VAL A 151 6.20 -0.89 -12.99
C VAL A 151 4.99 -0.69 -12.09
N PHE A 152 4.67 -1.70 -11.28
CA PHE A 152 3.57 -1.62 -10.32
C PHE A 152 4.09 -0.98 -9.04
N VAL A 153 3.26 -0.14 -8.40
CA VAL A 153 3.67 0.59 -7.20
C VAL A 153 2.71 0.27 -6.06
N ASP A 154 3.25 -0.10 -4.90
CA ASP A 154 2.51 -0.19 -3.63
C ASP A 154 3.30 0.50 -2.51
N GLY A 155 2.64 0.82 -1.40
CA GLY A 155 3.28 1.50 -0.28
C GLY A 155 4.30 0.60 0.43
N TRP A 156 3.90 -0.63 0.74
CA TRP A 156 4.71 -1.62 1.44
C TRP A 156 4.19 -3.03 1.15
N THR A 157 4.96 -4.06 1.51
CA THR A 157 4.47 -5.45 1.50
C THR A 157 4.88 -6.18 2.79
N GLY A 158 3.88 -6.60 3.57
CA GLY A 158 4.12 -7.34 4.82
C GLY A 158 4.20 -8.85 4.60
N LYS A 159 3.48 -9.42 3.63
CA LYS A 159 3.46 -10.88 3.39
C LYS A 159 3.25 -11.27 1.93
N GLY A 160 3.60 -10.39 1.00
CA GLY A 160 3.56 -10.66 -0.44
C GLY A 160 2.20 -11.00 -1.05
N ALA A 161 1.10 -10.59 -0.43
CA ALA A 161 -0.24 -10.79 -0.97
C ALA A 161 -0.38 -10.15 -2.36
N ILE A 162 0.13 -8.93 -2.53
CA ILE A 162 0.10 -8.19 -3.80
C ILE A 162 1.07 -8.76 -4.82
N THR A 163 2.30 -9.13 -4.43
CA THR A 163 3.21 -9.85 -5.32
C THR A 163 2.56 -11.13 -5.86
N GLY A 164 1.95 -11.93 -4.99
CA GLY A 164 1.25 -13.15 -5.41
C GLY A 164 0.06 -12.90 -6.34
N GLU A 165 -0.72 -11.85 -6.08
CA GLU A 165 -1.84 -11.42 -6.94
C GLU A 165 -1.35 -10.98 -8.33
N LEU A 166 -0.30 -10.15 -8.39
CA LEU A 166 0.33 -9.75 -9.65
C LEU A 166 0.90 -10.95 -10.41
N SER A 167 1.63 -11.84 -9.73
CA SER A 167 2.18 -13.04 -10.37
C SER A 167 1.08 -13.92 -10.97
N ARG A 168 -0.06 -14.07 -10.27
CA ARG A 168 -1.18 -14.87 -10.78
C ARG A 168 -1.84 -14.22 -11.98
N THR A 169 -2.11 -12.91 -11.90
CA THR A 169 -2.88 -12.17 -12.92
C THR A 169 -2.09 -11.91 -14.19
N LEU A 170 -0.77 -11.78 -14.08
CA LEU A 170 0.12 -11.51 -15.21
C LEU A 170 0.70 -12.78 -15.83
N LYS A 171 0.53 -13.96 -15.21
CA LYS A 171 1.18 -15.22 -15.59
C LYS A 171 1.09 -15.52 -17.09
N ASP A 172 -0.10 -15.39 -17.66
CA ASP A 172 -0.39 -15.72 -19.06
C ASP A 172 -0.49 -14.46 -19.95
N ARG A 173 -0.14 -13.29 -19.40
CA ARG A 173 -0.21 -12.00 -20.09
C ARG A 173 1.16 -11.68 -20.72
N PRO A 174 1.24 -11.47 -22.04
CA PRO A 174 2.52 -11.30 -22.72
C PRO A 174 3.21 -10.00 -22.32
N GLY A 175 4.55 -10.01 -22.31
CA GLY A 175 5.35 -8.81 -22.09
C GLY A 175 5.65 -8.50 -20.62
N TYR A 176 5.23 -9.36 -19.68
CA TYR A 176 5.58 -9.27 -18.26
C TYR A 176 6.60 -10.34 -17.86
N PRO A 177 7.57 -10.00 -16.99
CA PRO A 177 8.49 -10.98 -16.39
C PRO A 177 7.77 -11.89 -15.38
N ALA A 178 8.34 -13.07 -15.12
CA ALA A 178 7.81 -14.02 -14.14
C ALA A 178 7.75 -13.45 -12.71
N GLN A 179 8.73 -12.62 -12.33
CA GLN A 179 8.65 -11.77 -11.14
C GLN A 179 8.07 -10.42 -11.56
N PRO A 180 6.83 -10.06 -11.14
CA PRO A 180 6.25 -8.76 -11.45
C PRO A 180 7.15 -7.63 -10.97
N ARG A 181 7.25 -6.55 -11.75
CA ARG A 181 8.02 -5.34 -11.39
C ARG A 181 7.28 -4.51 -10.35
N LEU A 182 7.05 -5.09 -9.16
CA LEU A 182 6.47 -4.40 -8.01
C LEU A 182 7.55 -3.60 -7.30
N VAL A 183 7.32 -2.29 -7.18
CA VAL A 183 8.12 -1.32 -6.45
C VAL A 183 7.38 -0.94 -5.19
N VAL A 184 8.06 -0.98 -4.04
CA VAL A 184 7.51 -0.52 -2.77
C VAL A 184 8.49 0.35 -2.00
N LEU A 185 7.98 1.10 -1.02
CA LEU A 185 8.86 1.83 -0.10
C LEU A 185 9.52 0.87 0.89
N ALA A 186 8.71 0.03 1.54
CA ALA A 186 9.17 -0.95 2.53
C ALA A 186 8.75 -2.37 2.17
N ASP A 187 9.71 -3.30 2.15
CA ASP A 187 9.45 -4.72 1.96
C ASP A 187 10.09 -5.56 3.07
N PRO A 188 9.49 -5.57 4.28
CA PRO A 188 9.95 -6.41 5.37
C PRO A 188 9.87 -7.90 5.02
N CYS A 189 9.09 -8.33 4.02
CA CYS A 189 9.00 -9.75 3.68
C CYS A 189 9.97 -10.21 2.58
N GLY A 190 10.50 -9.32 1.75
CA GLY A 190 11.47 -9.65 0.70
C GLY A 190 10.85 -10.30 -0.56
N CYS A 191 9.67 -9.86 -0.99
CA CYS A 191 9.02 -10.39 -2.19
C CYS A 191 8.88 -9.39 -3.36
N ALA A 192 9.17 -8.11 -3.15
CA ALA A 192 9.11 -7.08 -4.18
C ALA A 192 10.32 -7.15 -5.13
N TRP A 193 10.11 -6.68 -6.36
CA TRP A 193 11.19 -6.58 -7.35
C TRP A 193 12.17 -5.46 -7.03
N LEU A 194 11.66 -4.38 -6.42
CA LEU A 194 12.47 -3.27 -5.93
C LEU A 194 11.82 -2.70 -4.66
N ALA A 195 12.61 -2.45 -3.63
CA ALA A 195 12.19 -1.67 -2.47
C ALA A 195 13.26 -0.66 -2.07
N ALA A 196 12.86 0.39 -1.34
CA ALA A 196 13.82 1.32 -0.77
C ALA A 196 14.49 0.75 0.49
N SER A 197 13.75 -0.05 1.27
CA SER A 197 14.20 -0.63 2.52
C SER A 197 13.44 -1.93 2.85
N ASP A 198 14.04 -2.78 3.68
CA ASP A 198 13.41 -3.92 4.35
C ASP A 198 12.92 -3.60 5.77
N ASP A 199 13.07 -2.36 6.24
CA ASP A 199 12.60 -1.95 7.55
C ASP A 199 11.07 -1.98 7.61
N ASP A 200 10.51 -2.59 8.66
CA ASP A 200 9.11 -2.42 9.04
C ASP A 200 8.96 -1.13 9.85
N TRP A 201 8.92 0.04 9.21
CA TRP A 201 8.88 1.35 9.89
C TRP A 201 7.55 2.08 9.72
N LEU A 202 7.29 3.07 10.59
CA LEU A 202 6.03 3.84 10.56
C LEU A 202 5.96 4.81 9.37
N ILE A 203 5.49 4.31 8.23
CA ILE A 203 5.27 5.13 7.03
C ILE A 203 4.06 6.07 7.24
N PRO A 204 4.19 7.41 7.11
CA PRO A 204 3.12 8.37 7.40
C PRO A 204 1.81 8.11 6.63
N PHE A 205 1.90 7.78 5.34
CA PHE A 205 0.71 7.44 4.56
C PHE A 205 0.17 6.03 4.83
N GLY A 206 0.93 5.16 5.49
CA GLY A 206 0.53 3.80 5.85
C GLY A 206 -0.59 3.78 6.90
N ILE A 207 -0.61 4.78 7.78
CA ILE A 207 -1.58 4.90 8.87
C ILE A 207 -2.84 5.68 8.49
N MET A 208 -2.85 6.32 7.33
CA MET A 208 -4.00 7.03 6.77
C MET A 208 -4.72 6.21 5.69
N GLY A 209 -5.92 6.64 5.30
CA GLY A 209 -6.72 6.01 4.27
C GLY A 209 -7.07 6.95 3.14
N ALA A 210 -8.35 7.22 2.95
CA ALA A 210 -8.82 8.09 1.87
C ALA A 210 -8.15 9.48 1.90
N PRO A 211 -7.98 10.14 3.07
CA PRO A 211 -7.49 11.52 3.09
C PRO A 211 -6.08 11.71 2.54
N VAL A 212 -5.25 10.67 2.60
CA VAL A 212 -3.89 10.69 2.05
C VAL A 212 -3.78 10.09 0.66
N SER A 213 -4.84 9.43 0.16
CA SER A 213 -4.81 8.59 -1.05
C SER A 213 -5.80 9.06 -2.11
N GLY A 214 -5.99 10.37 -2.27
CA GLY A 214 -6.84 10.91 -3.33
C GLY A 214 -8.33 11.02 -3.00
N LEU A 215 -8.73 10.90 -1.72
CA LEU A 215 -10.13 10.87 -1.26
C LEU A 215 -11.00 9.82 -1.95
N ILE A 216 -10.41 8.70 -2.40
CA ILE A 216 -11.14 7.55 -2.92
C ILE A 216 -11.23 6.43 -1.89
N SER A 217 -12.27 5.61 -1.98
CA SER A 217 -12.37 4.35 -1.24
C SER A 217 -11.41 3.30 -1.79
N ARG A 218 -11.34 2.14 -1.12
CA ARG A 218 -10.80 0.93 -1.77
C ARG A 218 -11.65 0.58 -3.00
N SER A 219 -11.08 -0.22 -3.91
CA SER A 219 -11.77 -0.68 -5.10
C SER A 219 -13.04 -1.46 -4.79
N VAL A 220 -14.03 -1.27 -5.64
CA VAL A 220 -15.23 -2.08 -5.77
C VAL A 220 -15.12 -2.85 -7.08
N TRP A 221 -15.31 -4.16 -7.04
CA TRP A 221 -15.15 -4.98 -8.24
C TRP A 221 -16.24 -4.68 -9.26
N ALA A 222 -15.89 -4.78 -10.54
CA ALA A 222 -16.83 -4.76 -11.65
C ALA A 222 -16.46 -5.92 -12.59
N GLU A 223 -17.46 -6.60 -13.12
CA GLU A 223 -17.25 -7.68 -14.10
C GLU A 223 -16.78 -7.14 -15.45
N GLU A 224 -17.32 -5.99 -15.86
CA GLU A 224 -17.00 -5.34 -17.12
C GLU A 224 -16.52 -3.91 -16.92
N GLY A 225 -15.52 -3.52 -17.73
CA GLY A 225 -14.95 -2.19 -17.69
C GLY A 225 -14.09 -1.93 -16.45
N LEU A 226 -13.94 -0.66 -16.10
CA LEU A 226 -13.14 -0.26 -14.95
C LEU A 226 -13.85 -0.65 -13.64
N HIS A 227 -13.06 -1.15 -12.69
CA HIS A 227 -13.49 -1.32 -11.31
C HIS A 227 -13.93 0.01 -10.70
N GLY A 228 -14.84 -0.08 -9.75
CA GLY A 228 -15.45 1.06 -9.09
C GLY A 228 -14.63 1.63 -7.93
N CYS A 229 -14.96 2.86 -7.54
CA CYS A 229 -14.57 3.45 -6.26
C CYS A 229 -15.66 4.45 -5.81
N VAL A 230 -15.72 4.72 -4.50
CA VAL A 230 -16.56 5.78 -3.94
C VAL A 230 -15.67 6.98 -3.61
N VAL A 231 -16.11 8.17 -3.99
CA VAL A 231 -15.48 9.43 -3.57
C VAL A 231 -15.87 9.71 -2.11
N CYS A 232 -14.88 9.93 -1.26
CA CYS A 232 -15.02 10.08 0.18
C CYS A 232 -15.17 11.55 0.57
N ASP A 233 -16.20 12.23 0.06
CA ASP A 233 -16.44 13.66 0.30
C ASP A 233 -16.59 14.00 1.78
N HIS A 234 -17.08 13.05 2.59
CA HIS A 234 -17.19 13.17 4.04
C HIS A 234 -15.83 13.33 4.75
N LEU A 235 -14.72 13.04 4.06
CA LEU A 235 -13.36 13.18 4.59
C LEU A 235 -12.61 14.40 4.05
N GLN A 236 -13.28 15.27 3.30
CA GLN A 236 -12.64 16.42 2.65
C GLN A 236 -11.91 17.34 3.63
N SER A 237 -12.43 17.52 4.84
CA SER A 237 -11.81 18.35 5.90
C SER A 237 -10.53 17.75 6.48
N PHE A 238 -10.22 16.49 6.17
CA PHE A 238 -9.06 15.77 6.67
C PHE A 238 -8.03 15.46 5.57
N GLU A 239 -8.28 15.93 4.35
CA GLU A 239 -7.40 15.75 3.19
C GLU A 239 -5.97 16.17 3.53
N CYS A 240 -5.01 15.29 3.24
CA CYS A 240 -3.59 15.52 3.55
C CYS A 240 -2.65 14.93 2.49
N SER A 241 -3.17 14.56 1.32
CA SER A 241 -2.40 13.98 0.22
C SER A 241 -1.44 15.00 -0.40
N GLN A 242 -1.89 16.25 -0.63
CA GLN A 242 -1.01 17.33 -1.13
C GLN A 242 0.04 17.73 -0.10
N LEU A 243 -0.38 17.99 1.15
CA LEU A 243 0.54 18.29 2.26
C LEU A 243 1.68 17.26 2.34
N LEU A 244 1.34 15.97 2.27
CA LEU A 244 2.33 14.90 2.32
C LEU A 244 3.32 14.97 1.16
N VAL A 245 2.84 15.00 -0.09
CA VAL A 245 3.73 14.92 -1.26
C VAL A 245 4.56 16.19 -1.43
N ASP A 246 4.00 17.36 -1.11
CA ASP A 246 4.71 18.64 -1.14
C ASP A 246 5.80 18.70 -0.06
N THR A 247 5.50 18.21 1.15
CA THR A 247 6.51 18.11 2.22
C THR A 247 7.67 17.23 1.77
N VAL A 248 7.39 16.05 1.20
CA VAL A 248 8.42 15.15 0.70
C VAL A 248 9.19 15.80 -0.47
N ALA A 249 8.51 16.47 -1.39
CA ALA A 249 9.15 17.18 -2.50
C ALA A 249 10.13 18.25 -2.00
N ASN A 250 9.76 19.05 -0.99
CA ASN A 250 10.63 20.06 -0.39
C ASN A 250 11.88 19.44 0.25
N PHE A 251 11.75 18.31 0.97
CA PHE A 251 12.92 17.61 1.50
C PHE A 251 13.81 17.02 0.39
N ARG A 252 13.22 16.65 -0.76
CA ARG A 252 13.98 16.10 -1.89
C ARG A 252 14.94 17.10 -2.52
N GLU A 253 14.62 18.40 -2.51
CA GLU A 253 15.51 19.46 -3.02
C GLU A 253 16.89 19.41 -2.37
N GLN A 254 16.99 18.92 -1.13
CA GLN A 254 18.25 18.75 -0.41
C GLN A 254 19.17 17.70 -1.07
N PHE A 255 18.63 16.79 -1.87
CA PHE A 255 19.37 15.73 -2.55
C PHE A 255 19.66 16.03 -4.03
N ASP A 256 19.20 17.17 -4.54
CA ASP A 256 19.46 17.56 -5.92
C ASP A 256 20.96 17.79 -6.14
N GLY A 257 21.52 17.16 -7.17
CA GLY A 257 22.95 17.19 -7.48
C GLY A 257 23.84 16.38 -6.53
N GLN A 258 23.30 15.77 -5.46
CA GLN A 258 24.07 14.86 -4.61
C GLN A 258 24.10 13.45 -5.18
N ASP A 259 25.22 12.74 -5.02
CA ASP A 259 25.23 11.30 -5.26
C ASP A 259 24.54 10.59 -4.09
N LEU A 260 23.56 9.75 -4.40
CA LEU A 260 22.82 8.97 -3.40
C LEU A 260 23.17 7.52 -3.62
N PRO A 261 23.53 6.78 -2.55
CA PRO A 261 23.81 5.36 -2.69
C PRO A 261 22.57 4.64 -3.23
N PRO A 262 22.76 3.56 -4.03
CA PRO A 262 21.65 2.72 -4.45
C PRO A 262 20.91 2.17 -3.23
N THR A 263 19.66 1.71 -3.42
CA THR A 263 18.85 1.17 -2.31
C THR A 263 19.49 -0.06 -1.65
N GLY A 264 20.47 -0.69 -2.30
CA GLY A 264 21.07 -1.94 -1.85
C GLY A 264 20.12 -3.15 -1.98
N TRP A 265 18.98 -2.96 -2.64
CA TRP A 265 17.98 -4.00 -2.80
C TRP A 265 18.43 -5.08 -3.80
N ASP A 266 18.67 -6.28 -3.28
CA ASP A 266 19.06 -7.45 -4.06
C ASP A 266 18.07 -8.60 -3.85
N VAL A 267 17.41 -9.01 -4.94
CA VAL A 267 16.43 -10.11 -4.95
C VAL A 267 17.04 -11.42 -4.46
N GLY A 268 18.34 -11.68 -4.71
CA GLY A 268 19.01 -12.90 -4.27
C GLY A 268 19.07 -13.04 -2.74
N ASN A 269 19.31 -11.92 -2.05
CA ASN A 269 19.35 -11.88 -0.59
C ASN A 269 17.95 -11.94 0.05
N ASN A 270 16.90 -11.67 -0.73
CA ASN A 270 15.53 -11.58 -0.21
C ASN A 270 14.87 -12.95 0.00
N ALA A 271 15.36 -14.02 -0.63
CA ALA A 271 14.77 -15.36 -0.47
C ALA A 271 14.77 -15.85 0.99
N ALA A 272 15.84 -15.56 1.74
CA ALA A 272 15.94 -15.88 3.16
C ALA A 272 14.93 -15.07 3.99
N ARG A 273 14.80 -13.76 3.72
CA ARG A 273 13.80 -12.88 4.38
C ARG A 273 12.38 -13.35 4.10
N TRP A 274 12.13 -13.82 2.87
CA TRP A 274 10.84 -14.35 2.45
C TRP A 274 10.51 -15.69 3.09
N GLN A 275 11.51 -16.54 3.35
CA GLN A 275 11.33 -17.75 4.15
C GLN A 275 11.04 -17.40 5.62
N LEU A 276 11.83 -16.51 6.23
CA LEU A 276 11.61 -16.08 7.61
C LEU A 276 10.21 -15.46 7.83
N SER A 277 9.75 -14.65 6.87
CA SER A 277 8.38 -14.13 6.84
C SER A 277 7.34 -15.26 6.93
N ARG A 278 7.49 -16.30 6.12
CA ARG A 278 6.57 -17.46 6.13
C ARG A 278 6.64 -18.24 7.43
N ASP A 279 7.83 -18.40 8.00
CA ASP A 279 8.02 -19.13 9.25
C ASP A 279 7.34 -18.40 10.42
N VAL A 280 7.49 -17.08 10.51
CA VAL A 280 6.80 -16.24 11.52
C VAL A 280 5.28 -16.33 11.36
N ILE A 281 4.78 -16.15 10.13
CA ILE A 281 3.33 -16.19 9.85
C ILE A 281 2.77 -17.60 10.13
N GLY A 282 3.51 -18.65 9.76
CA GLY A 282 3.15 -20.05 10.01
C GLY A 282 3.10 -20.38 11.49
N GLY A 283 4.12 -19.96 12.26
CA GLY A 283 4.17 -20.14 13.70
C GLY A 283 3.02 -19.44 14.43
N LEU A 284 2.70 -18.19 14.04
CA LEU A 284 1.54 -17.47 14.58
C LEU A 284 0.23 -18.15 14.18
N ALA A 285 0.13 -18.69 12.96
CA ALA A 285 -1.07 -19.40 12.52
C ALA A 285 -1.31 -20.68 13.33
N GLU A 286 -0.26 -21.45 13.59
CA GLU A 286 -0.32 -22.67 14.40
C GLU A 286 -0.63 -22.35 15.87
N GLN A 287 0.13 -21.43 16.48
CA GLN A 287 0.00 -21.09 17.90
C GLN A 287 -1.38 -20.53 18.27
N TYR A 288 -2.01 -19.77 17.37
CA TYR A 288 -3.30 -19.11 17.61
C TYR A 288 -4.45 -19.73 16.81
N GLU A 289 -4.27 -20.95 16.29
CA GLU A 289 -5.29 -21.73 15.56
C GLU A 289 -5.97 -20.91 14.43
N VAL A 290 -5.17 -20.16 13.68
CA VAL A 290 -5.65 -19.27 12.63
C VAL A 290 -5.86 -20.05 11.33
N ASP A 291 -7.11 -20.43 11.08
CA ASP A 291 -7.57 -21.13 9.87
C ASP A 291 -7.30 -20.43 8.52
N SER A 292 -6.97 -19.14 8.53
CA SER A 292 -6.66 -18.39 7.32
C SER A 292 -5.54 -17.38 7.56
N ILE A 293 -4.43 -17.56 6.84
CA ILE A 293 -3.31 -16.61 6.82
C ILE A 293 -3.74 -15.18 6.49
N ASN A 294 -4.91 -14.99 5.85
CA ASN A 294 -5.45 -13.67 5.55
C ASN A 294 -5.85 -12.86 6.80
N ARG A 295 -6.11 -13.54 7.92
CA ARG A 295 -6.38 -12.92 9.22
C ARG A 295 -5.12 -12.42 9.92
N ILE A 296 -3.93 -12.88 9.53
CA ILE A 296 -2.65 -12.40 10.05
C ILE A 296 -2.20 -11.19 9.22
N LYS A 297 -1.98 -10.05 9.88
CA LYS A 297 -1.58 -8.76 9.30
C LYS A 297 -0.21 -8.35 9.83
N PRO A 298 0.88 -8.85 9.23
CA PRO A 298 2.23 -8.54 9.65
C PRO A 298 2.69 -7.21 9.08
N GLY A 299 3.54 -6.53 9.84
CA GLY A 299 4.02 -5.20 9.51
C GLY A 299 3.19 -4.11 10.19
N ILE A 300 3.86 -3.05 10.65
CA ILE A 300 3.26 -1.98 11.45
C ILE A 300 2.08 -1.30 10.76
N ALA A 301 2.19 -1.07 9.45
CA ALA A 301 1.14 -0.44 8.66
C ALA A 301 -0.06 -1.37 8.45
N GLU A 302 0.15 -2.67 8.20
CA GLU A 302 -0.96 -3.64 8.08
C GLU A 302 -1.65 -3.88 9.42
N ALA A 303 -0.86 -4.04 10.50
CA ALA A 303 -1.34 -4.25 11.85
C ALA A 303 -2.21 -3.09 12.34
N THR A 304 -1.70 -1.85 12.21
CA THR A 304 -2.46 -0.63 12.55
C THR A 304 -3.76 -0.53 11.78
N ARG A 305 -3.72 -0.75 10.45
CA ARG A 305 -4.93 -0.73 9.61
C ARG A 305 -5.94 -1.80 10.00
N ALA A 306 -5.49 -2.96 10.44
CA ALA A 306 -6.36 -4.03 10.94
C ALA A 306 -7.11 -3.57 12.19
N VAL A 307 -6.42 -2.94 13.15
CA VAL A 307 -7.04 -2.40 14.37
C VAL A 307 -8.07 -1.30 14.05
N LEU A 308 -7.75 -0.42 13.10
CA LEU A 308 -8.65 0.66 12.70
C LEU A 308 -9.93 0.16 12.00
N ARG A 309 -9.82 -0.81 11.08
CA ARG A 309 -10.85 -1.08 10.06
C ARG A 309 -11.48 -2.47 10.13
N ARG A 310 -10.99 -3.34 11.02
CA ARG A 310 -11.45 -4.73 11.18
C ARG A 310 -11.73 -4.99 12.66
N VAL A 311 -12.06 -6.24 12.98
CA VAL A 311 -12.26 -6.71 14.36
C VAL A 311 -11.00 -7.48 14.80
N PRO A 312 -10.13 -6.92 15.64
CA PRO A 312 -8.89 -7.59 16.05
C PRO A 312 -9.17 -8.65 17.12
N ASP A 313 -8.30 -9.65 17.17
CA ASP A 313 -8.25 -10.69 18.21
C ASP A 313 -7.01 -10.49 19.10
N HIS A 314 -5.85 -10.42 18.45
CA HIS A 314 -4.55 -10.24 19.09
C HIS A 314 -3.75 -9.15 18.40
N VAL A 315 -3.03 -8.36 19.19
CA VAL A 315 -2.06 -7.38 18.72
C VAL A 315 -0.71 -7.70 19.35
N PHE A 316 0.29 -7.93 18.49
CA PHE A 316 1.65 -8.18 18.89
C PHE A 316 2.53 -7.01 18.49
N VAL A 317 3.45 -6.64 19.37
CA VAL A 317 4.54 -5.71 19.10
C VAL A 317 5.86 -6.39 19.44
N ARG A 318 6.92 -6.06 18.71
CA ARG A 318 8.25 -6.61 18.99
C ARG A 318 8.78 -6.05 20.30
N GLN A 319 8.64 -4.73 20.49
CA GLN A 319 8.97 -3.98 21.70
C GLN A 319 7.85 -2.98 21.97
N MET A 320 7.34 -2.92 23.20
CA MET A 320 6.20 -2.10 23.59
C MET A 320 6.54 -0.61 23.66
N ASP A 321 7.80 -0.28 23.96
CA ASP A 321 8.32 1.09 24.10
C ASP A 321 8.89 1.66 22.80
N ASP A 322 8.85 0.89 21.70
CA ASP A 322 9.24 1.36 20.37
C ASP A 322 8.33 2.52 19.92
N PRO A 323 8.90 3.72 19.65
CA PRO A 323 8.10 4.88 19.23
C PRO A 323 7.26 4.64 17.99
N ASP A 324 7.71 3.79 17.06
CA ASP A 324 6.99 3.52 15.81
C ASP A 324 5.64 2.83 16.11
N VAL A 325 5.58 1.92 17.08
CA VAL A 325 4.35 1.16 17.40
C VAL A 325 3.38 1.90 18.33
N ALA A 326 3.73 3.11 18.80
CA ALA A 326 2.93 3.86 19.76
C ALA A 326 1.46 4.07 19.32
N LEU A 327 1.22 4.26 18.02
CA LEU A 327 -0.13 4.31 17.45
C LEU A 327 -0.90 3.02 17.66
N LEU A 328 -0.29 1.91 17.25
CA LEU A 328 -0.94 0.60 17.31
C LEU A 328 -1.29 0.27 18.76
N VAL A 329 -0.36 0.55 19.68
CA VAL A 329 -0.57 0.37 21.12
C VAL A 329 -1.71 1.25 21.65
N GLY A 330 -1.74 2.53 21.28
CA GLY A 330 -2.80 3.45 21.70
C GLY A 330 -4.18 3.03 21.18
N LEU A 331 -4.26 2.66 19.90
CA LEU A 331 -5.46 2.15 19.25
C LEU A 331 -6.01 0.88 19.88
N ALA A 332 -5.11 -0.06 20.18
CA ALA A 332 -5.48 -1.31 20.82
C ALA A 332 -6.06 -1.05 22.21
N LYS A 333 -5.42 -0.16 22.99
CA LYS A 333 -5.91 0.25 24.32
C LYS A 333 -7.29 0.90 24.27
N GLU A 334 -7.52 1.82 23.33
CA GLU A 334 -8.84 2.47 23.14
C GLU A 334 -9.95 1.46 22.86
N LYS A 335 -9.63 0.41 22.09
CA LYS A 335 -10.56 -0.68 21.75
C LYS A 335 -10.61 -1.80 22.79
N GLY A 336 -9.90 -1.68 23.91
CA GLY A 336 -9.84 -2.69 24.96
C GLY A 336 -9.15 -4.00 24.54
N ILE A 337 -8.26 -3.94 23.54
CA ILE A 337 -7.51 -5.09 23.04
C ILE A 337 -6.17 -5.17 23.76
N ALA A 338 -5.83 -6.33 24.31
CA ALA A 338 -4.53 -6.57 24.91
C ALA A 338 -3.43 -6.56 23.85
N VAL A 339 -2.34 -5.85 24.15
CA VAL A 339 -1.13 -5.85 23.33
C VAL A 339 -0.09 -6.74 24.00
N THR A 340 0.46 -7.67 23.25
CA THR A 340 1.49 -8.60 23.72
C THR A 340 2.84 -8.19 23.13
N GLU A 341 3.84 -8.00 23.98
CA GLU A 341 5.23 -7.90 23.54
C GLU A 341 5.76 -9.30 23.24
N ALA A 342 6.13 -9.55 21.97
CA ALA A 342 6.50 -10.88 21.47
C ALA A 342 7.99 -11.01 21.11
N GLY A 343 8.77 -9.93 21.19
CA GLY A 343 10.21 -9.94 20.94
C GLY A 343 10.58 -10.58 19.61
N ASP A 344 11.64 -11.40 19.62
CA ASP A 344 12.17 -12.03 18.42
C ASP A 344 11.24 -13.04 17.75
N ALA A 345 10.13 -13.44 18.41
CA ALA A 345 9.11 -14.29 17.79
C ALA A 345 8.43 -13.62 16.58
N LEU A 346 8.48 -12.29 16.47
CA LEU A 346 7.96 -11.57 15.29
C LEU A 346 8.98 -11.47 14.14
N GLY A 347 10.19 -12.00 14.32
CA GLY A 347 11.25 -11.95 13.30
C GLY A 347 11.53 -10.51 12.86
N GLN A 348 11.37 -10.23 11.57
CA GLN A 348 11.60 -8.90 10.98
C GLN A 348 10.48 -7.87 11.26
N TYR A 349 9.31 -8.28 11.74
CA TYR A 349 8.19 -7.35 11.93
C TYR A 349 8.26 -6.65 13.27
N ARG A 350 7.97 -5.34 13.29
CA ARG A 350 7.74 -4.57 14.52
C ARG A 350 6.38 -4.87 15.12
N ALA A 351 5.39 -5.22 14.29
CA ALA A 351 4.07 -5.56 14.78
C ALA A 351 3.32 -6.56 13.90
N VAL A 352 2.38 -7.28 14.52
CA VAL A 352 1.43 -8.15 13.84
C VAL A 352 0.06 -8.01 14.49
N THR A 353 -1.01 -7.96 13.70
CA THR A 353 -2.38 -8.08 14.22
C THR A 353 -3.06 -9.32 13.65
N ILE A 354 -3.71 -10.10 14.50
CA ILE A 354 -4.59 -11.20 14.10
C ILE A 354 -6.03 -10.71 14.15
N ILE A 355 -6.78 -10.91 13.07
CA ILE A 355 -8.20 -10.58 12.96
C ILE A 355 -9.04 -11.71 13.57
N LYS A 356 -10.04 -11.33 14.35
CA LYS A 356 -10.95 -12.25 15.04
C LYS A 356 -11.75 -13.09 14.07
N LYS A 357 -11.96 -14.36 14.41
CA LYS A 357 -12.93 -15.22 13.72
C LYS A 357 -14.34 -14.87 14.19
N VAL A 358 -15.18 -14.39 13.28
CA VAL A 358 -16.62 -14.20 13.50
C VAL A 358 -17.29 -15.53 13.21
N ARG A 359 -18.09 -16.01 14.17
CA ARG A 359 -18.78 -17.31 14.08
C ARG A 359 -20.04 -17.23 13.23
#